data_AF-A0A6P8VP24-F1
#
_entry.id   AF-A0A6P8VP24-F1
#
_cell.length_a   1.000
_cell.length_b   1.000
_cell.length_c   1.000
_cell.angle_alpha   90.00
_cell.angle_beta   90.00
_cell.angle_gamma   90.00
#
_symmetry.space_group_name_H-M   'P 1'
#
loop_
_entity.id
_entity.type
_entity.pdbx_description
1 polymer ?
#
loop_
_entity_poly.entity_id
_entity_poly.type
_entity_poly.pdbx_seq_one_letter_code
_entity_poly.pdbx_strand_id
1 'polypeptide(L)'
;MDHCNDGLPTYNSSPYHAMPLEKARNDGGASYAHGSRLADFSALGLAHLTPQHPSHPPSAPETPRGRLYGEESSRVLKDIAAMRTTKMLTELCMEVKQISRDINFIKTELAKLNIHGAGPESQEDNFPIMLPLTNEEKFDETEAALREEAVRRKMITRLALVGGTNSENMIRRMLSAAMTNSLACIFNWVGKGEKRAFKDTLIKDCMFAAARQFDRRLTELTFRVGVQKWLRYAPERNGGVPRKK
;
A
#
# COMPACT_ATOMS: atom_id res chain seq x y z
N MET A 1 -33.98 45.72 -42.22
CA MET A 1 -34.45 46.39 -40.99
C MET A 1 -34.36 45.37 -39.88
N ASP A 2 -33.48 45.42 -38.89
CA ASP A 2 -32.39 46.32 -38.54
C ASP A 2 -31.51 45.57 -37.52
N HIS A 3 -30.27 46.05 -37.42
CA HIS A 3 -29.24 45.81 -36.40
C HIS A 3 -29.77 45.48 -34.97
N CYS A 4 -29.12 44.64 -34.16
CA CYS A 4 -27.85 44.94 -33.50
C CYS A 4 -27.22 43.72 -32.81
N ASN A 5 -25.92 43.87 -32.64
CA ASN A 5 -24.88 42.98 -32.11
C ASN A 5 -24.75 43.05 -30.57
N ASP A 6 -23.85 42.20 -30.05
CA ASP A 6 -23.06 42.31 -28.82
C ASP A 6 -23.54 41.65 -27.51
N GLY A 7 -22.69 40.75 -27.00
CA GLY A 7 -22.73 40.33 -25.58
C GLY A 7 -22.14 38.96 -25.23
N LEU A 8 -20.93 38.61 -25.69
CA LEU A 8 -20.17 37.49 -25.10
C LEU A 8 -19.69 37.87 -23.69
N PRO A 9 -19.90 37.04 -22.65
CA PRO A 9 -19.16 37.18 -21.40
C PRO A 9 -17.85 36.40 -21.49
N THR A 10 -16.75 37.12 -21.71
CA THR A 10 -15.40 36.65 -21.39
C THR A 10 -15.19 36.74 -19.88
N TYR A 11 -15.08 35.61 -19.17
CA TYR A 11 -14.53 35.59 -17.82
C TYR A 11 -13.12 35.02 -17.86
N ASN A 12 -12.17 35.95 -17.90
CA ASN A 12 -10.77 35.69 -17.61
C ASN A 12 -10.55 35.92 -16.12
N SER A 13 -9.90 34.96 -15.43
CA SER A 13 -8.76 35.21 -14.52
C SER A 13 -8.58 34.05 -13.53
N SER A 14 -7.65 33.19 -13.89
CA SER A 14 -6.96 32.24 -13.02
C SER A 14 -5.99 33.00 -12.09
N PRO A 15 -5.86 32.59 -10.81
CA PRO A 15 -4.71 32.96 -10.00
C PRO A 15 -3.88 31.72 -9.64
N TYR A 16 -3.16 31.13 -10.61
CA TYR A 16 -1.96 30.37 -10.28
C TYR A 16 -0.80 31.36 -10.15
N HIS A 17 -0.59 31.81 -8.91
CA HIS A 17 0.55 32.63 -8.55
C HIS A 17 1.83 31.77 -8.67
N ALA A 18 2.73 32.21 -9.55
CA ALA A 18 4.04 31.63 -9.77
C ALA A 18 4.93 31.73 -8.52
N MET A 19 5.70 30.67 -8.24
CA MET A 19 6.79 30.65 -7.27
C MET A 19 7.99 31.47 -7.78
N PRO A 20 8.66 32.25 -6.92
CA PRO A 20 10.01 32.74 -7.20
C PRO A 20 11.07 31.69 -6.83
N LEU A 21 11.92 31.37 -7.80
CA LEU A 21 13.20 30.70 -7.64
C LEU A 21 14.20 31.66 -6.97
N GLU A 22 14.60 31.40 -5.72
CA GLU A 22 15.74 32.08 -5.10
C GLU A 22 17.04 31.27 -5.26
N LYS A 23 18.06 32.01 -5.69
CA LYS A 23 19.40 31.58 -6.08
C LYS A 23 20.19 31.03 -4.88
N ALA A 24 20.74 29.83 -5.05
CA ALA A 24 21.87 29.37 -4.24
C ALA A 24 23.10 30.22 -4.57
N ARG A 25 23.51 31.06 -3.61
CA ARG A 25 24.81 31.74 -3.62
C ARG A 25 25.89 30.74 -3.19
N ASN A 26 26.85 30.59 -4.09
CA ASN A 26 28.10 29.88 -3.92
C ASN A 26 29.10 30.85 -3.30
N ASP A 27 29.54 30.62 -2.06
CA ASP A 27 30.71 31.32 -1.49
C ASP A 27 31.61 30.28 -0.83
N GLY A 28 32.76 30.05 -1.48
CA GLY A 28 33.90 29.37 -0.91
C GLY A 28 34.65 30.29 0.05
N GLY A 29 35.28 29.69 1.06
CA GLY A 29 36.12 30.42 2.01
C GLY A 29 36.97 29.46 2.83
N ALA A 30 38.11 29.08 2.28
CA ALA A 30 39.21 28.48 3.02
C ALA A 30 39.94 29.60 3.81
N SER A 31 40.13 29.42 5.12
CA SER A 31 41.18 30.11 5.88
C SER A 31 41.33 29.49 7.27
N TYR A 32 42.42 28.75 7.49
CA TYR A 32 42.99 28.58 8.84
C TYR A 32 44.46 28.95 8.75
N ALA A 33 44.75 30.18 9.18
CA ALA A 33 46.08 30.71 9.30
C ALA A 33 46.69 30.35 10.66
N HIS A 34 47.98 30.04 10.58
CA HIS A 34 49.03 30.07 11.59
C HIS A 34 48.77 30.87 12.88
N GLY A 35 49.10 30.24 14.00
CA GLY A 35 49.39 30.89 15.28
C GLY A 35 50.53 30.15 16.00
N SER A 36 51.74 30.67 15.83
CA SER A 36 52.98 30.21 16.45
C SER A 36 52.94 30.35 17.98
N ARG A 37 53.60 29.41 18.69
CA ARG A 37 54.26 29.76 19.96
C ARG A 37 55.56 28.99 20.16
N LEU A 38 56.60 29.81 20.32
CA LEU A 38 58.00 29.50 20.60
C LEU A 38 58.19 28.67 21.87
N ALA A 39 59.16 27.77 21.82
CA ALA A 39 60.06 27.51 22.94
C ALA A 39 61.42 27.09 22.36
N ASP A 40 62.37 28.03 22.41
CA ASP A 40 63.80 27.78 22.28
C ASP A 40 64.30 27.02 23.51
N PHE A 41 65.19 26.03 23.33
CA PHE A 41 66.29 25.79 24.25
C PHE A 41 67.40 25.00 23.53
N SER A 42 68.50 25.69 23.26
CA SER A 42 69.76 25.15 22.76
C SER A 42 70.50 24.40 23.87
N ALA A 43 71.06 23.23 23.55
CA ALA A 43 72.24 22.71 24.23
C ALA A 43 73.00 21.73 23.32
N LEU A 44 74.24 22.13 22.99
CA LEU A 44 75.25 21.36 22.27
C LEU A 44 75.88 20.30 23.19
N GLY A 45 76.25 19.15 22.61
CA GLY A 45 77.10 18.15 23.28
C GLY A 45 77.65 17.12 22.28
N LEU A 46 78.93 17.26 21.92
CA LEU A 46 79.72 16.32 21.11
C LEU A 46 79.81 14.92 21.77
N ALA A 47 79.77 13.84 20.97
CA ALA A 47 80.66 12.69 21.13
C ALA A 47 80.69 11.79 19.86
N HIS A 48 81.85 11.18 19.66
CA HIS A 48 82.39 10.48 18.50
C HIS A 48 82.08 8.96 18.52
N LEU A 49 82.31 8.27 17.39
CA LEU A 49 82.47 6.81 17.15
C LEU A 49 81.28 6.01 16.56
N THR A 50 81.44 5.59 15.30
CA THR A 50 80.74 4.46 14.62
C THR A 50 81.37 3.11 15.03
N PRO A 51 80.68 1.94 14.98
CA PRO A 51 80.58 1.14 13.73
C PRO A 51 79.36 0.17 13.55
N GLN A 52 78.95 0.01 12.28
CA GLN A 52 78.40 -1.16 11.53
C GLN A 52 77.25 -2.10 12.06
N HIS A 53 76.29 -2.34 11.13
CA HIS A 53 75.10 -3.25 10.99
C HIS A 53 75.09 -4.65 11.68
N PRO A 54 74.00 -5.48 11.68
CA PRO A 54 72.62 -5.32 11.16
C PRO A 54 71.48 -5.81 12.10
N SER A 55 70.26 -5.26 12.03
CA SER A 55 69.04 -6.00 12.41
C SER A 55 67.79 -5.44 11.72
N HIS A 56 67.44 -6.06 10.59
CA HIS A 56 66.07 -5.99 10.09
C HIS A 56 65.15 -6.74 11.08
N PRO A 57 64.05 -6.14 11.57
CA PRO A 57 62.98 -6.93 12.17
C PRO A 57 62.31 -7.78 11.07
N PRO A 58 61.87 -9.02 11.39
CA PRO A 58 61.16 -9.85 10.43
C PRO A 58 59.83 -9.19 10.09
N SER A 59 59.57 -9.02 8.80
CA SER A 59 58.30 -8.57 8.25
C SER A 59 57.15 -9.37 8.87
N ALA A 60 56.33 -8.71 9.68
CA ALA A 60 55.08 -9.30 10.16
C ALA A 60 54.21 -9.64 8.94
N PRO A 61 53.53 -10.81 8.91
CA PRO A 61 52.55 -11.08 7.87
C PRO A 61 51.41 -10.07 8.03
N GLU A 62 51.28 -9.16 7.05
CA GLU A 62 50.10 -8.30 6.93
C GLU A 62 48.86 -9.20 6.89
N THR A 63 48.16 -9.29 8.02
CA THR A 63 46.93 -10.05 8.10
C THR A 63 45.83 -9.19 7.46
N PRO A 64 45.11 -9.67 6.43
CA PRO A 64 44.02 -8.93 5.82
C PRO A 64 42.76 -8.98 6.71
N ARG A 65 42.84 -8.49 7.95
CA ARG A 65 41.70 -8.48 8.89
C ARG A 65 40.79 -7.25 8.72
N GLY A 66 41.30 -6.12 8.24
CA GLY A 66 40.50 -4.89 8.09
C GLY A 66 39.60 -4.85 6.85
N ARG A 67 39.91 -5.62 5.81
CA ARG A 67 39.21 -5.54 4.51
C ARG A 67 37.88 -6.31 4.51
N LEU A 68 37.82 -7.45 5.20
CA LEU A 68 36.64 -8.33 5.25
C LEU A 68 35.47 -7.71 6.04
N TYR A 69 35.73 -7.08 7.19
CA TYR A 69 34.67 -6.44 7.99
C TYR A 69 34.06 -5.20 7.33
N GLY A 70 34.87 -4.44 6.57
CA GLY A 70 34.41 -3.29 5.81
C GLY A 70 33.52 -3.68 4.63
N GLU A 71 33.86 -4.76 3.93
CA GLU A 71 33.04 -5.31 2.83
C GLU A 71 31.71 -5.88 3.32
N GLU A 72 31.72 -6.60 4.44
CA GLU A 72 30.51 -7.17 5.03
C GLU A 72 29.56 -6.08 5.56
N SER A 73 30.10 -5.07 6.24
CA SER A 73 29.32 -3.90 6.69
C SER A 73 28.78 -3.07 5.52
N SER A 74 29.58 -2.89 4.45
CA SER A 74 29.13 -2.22 3.22
C SER A 74 28.03 -3.00 2.52
N ARG A 75 28.10 -4.33 2.51
CA ARG A 75 27.10 -5.22 1.93
C ARG A 75 25.78 -5.17 2.70
N VAL A 76 25.83 -5.24 4.04
CA VAL A 76 24.62 -5.14 4.89
C VAL A 76 23.91 -3.80 4.69
N LEU A 77 24.65 -2.69 4.60
CA LEU A 77 24.05 -1.38 4.34
C LEU A 77 23.39 -1.30 2.94
N LYS A 78 24.00 -1.91 1.92
CA LYS A 78 23.42 -2.03 0.59
C LYS A 78 22.17 -2.90 0.60
N ASP A 79 22.17 -4.00 1.34
CA ASP A 79 21.01 -4.89 1.48
C ASP A 79 19.84 -4.21 2.20
N ILE A 80 20.12 -3.40 3.24
CA ILE A 80 19.11 -2.58 3.92
C ILE A 80 18.53 -1.53 2.97
N ALA A 81 19.36 -0.84 2.20
CA ALA A 81 18.91 0.13 1.20
C ALA A 81 18.10 -0.54 0.08
N ALA A 82 18.54 -1.72 -0.39
CA ALA A 82 17.84 -2.53 -1.38
C ALA A 82 16.48 -3.02 -0.85
N MET A 83 16.40 -3.43 0.41
CA MET A 83 15.15 -3.88 1.02
C MET A 83 14.16 -2.73 1.20
N ARG A 84 14.63 -1.55 1.60
CA ARG A 84 13.80 -0.33 1.70
C ARG A 84 13.27 0.09 0.33
N THR A 85 14.14 0.13 -0.68
CA THR A 85 13.74 0.48 -2.05
C THR A 85 12.79 -0.55 -2.63
N THR A 86 13.02 -1.84 -2.42
CA THR A 86 12.11 -2.92 -2.84
C THR A 86 10.73 -2.78 -2.20
N LYS A 87 10.66 -2.43 -0.91
CA LYS A 87 9.39 -2.17 -0.22
C LYS A 87 8.64 -1.00 -0.84
N MET A 88 9.31 0.15 -1.05
CA MET A 88 8.71 1.32 -1.69
C MET A 88 8.26 1.02 -3.13
N LEU A 89 9.06 0.29 -3.90
CA LEU A 89 8.72 -0.17 -5.25
C LEU A 89 7.48 -1.06 -5.24
N THR A 90 7.36 -1.96 -4.27
CA THR A 90 6.18 -2.82 -4.13
C THR A 90 4.94 -1.99 -3.84
N GLU A 91 5.03 -1.03 -2.91
CA GLU A 91 3.94 -0.09 -2.60
C GLU A 91 3.52 0.74 -3.82
N LEU A 92 4.46 1.31 -4.55
CA LEU A 92 4.17 2.06 -5.79
C LEU A 92 3.55 1.18 -6.88
N CYS A 93 4.06 -0.05 -7.07
CA CYS A 93 3.47 -0.99 -8.02
C CYS A 93 2.04 -1.37 -7.64
N MET A 94 1.70 -1.40 -6.35
CA MET A 94 0.34 -1.63 -5.88
C MET A 94 -0.57 -0.44 -6.20
N GLU A 95 -0.11 0.79 -5.98
CA GLU A 95 -0.85 2.01 -6.33
C GLU A 95 -1.09 2.10 -7.85
N VAL A 96 -0.09 1.83 -8.68
CA VAL A 96 -0.23 1.82 -10.15
C VAL A 96 -1.25 0.78 -10.61
N LYS A 97 -1.26 -0.41 -10.00
CA LYS A 97 -2.25 -1.47 -10.29
C LYS A 97 -3.64 -1.11 -9.79
N GLN A 98 -3.77 -0.34 -8.71
CA GLN A 98 -5.06 0.17 -8.25
C GLN A 98 -5.58 1.23 -9.22
N ILE A 99 -4.76 2.23 -9.56
CA ILE A 99 -5.08 3.28 -10.53
C ILE A 99 -5.46 2.68 -11.89
N SER A 100 -4.72 1.68 -12.38
CA SER A 100 -5.04 1.02 -13.65
C SER A 100 -6.41 0.34 -13.64
N ARG A 101 -6.83 -0.19 -12.49
CA ARG A 101 -8.17 -0.78 -12.33
C ARG A 101 -9.24 0.30 -12.26
N ASP A 102 -8.99 1.38 -11.54
CA ASP A 102 -9.91 2.52 -11.46
C ASP A 102 -10.09 3.16 -12.86
N ILE A 103 -9.02 3.29 -13.65
CA ILE A 103 -9.08 3.72 -15.05
C ILE A 103 -9.90 2.77 -15.91
N ASN A 104 -9.68 1.45 -15.79
CA ASN A 104 -10.45 0.47 -16.57
C ASN A 104 -11.93 0.46 -16.14
N PHE A 105 -12.21 0.70 -14.87
CA PHE A 105 -13.57 0.87 -14.37
C PHE A 105 -14.21 2.11 -14.98
N ILE A 106 -13.56 3.28 -14.89
CA ILE A 106 -14.03 4.52 -15.51
C ILE A 106 -14.23 4.34 -17.02
N LYS A 107 -13.30 3.68 -17.72
CA LYS A 107 -13.45 3.38 -19.16
C LYS A 107 -14.64 2.48 -19.45
N THR A 108 -14.87 1.47 -18.63
CA THR A 108 -16.01 0.56 -18.79
C THR A 108 -17.32 1.31 -18.52
N GLU A 109 -17.35 2.20 -17.54
CA GLU A 109 -18.51 3.02 -17.22
C GLU A 109 -18.81 4.05 -18.31
N LEU A 110 -17.78 4.72 -18.83
CA LEU A 110 -17.89 5.60 -19.99
C LEU A 110 -18.30 4.84 -21.27
N ALA A 111 -17.83 3.60 -21.46
CA ALA A 111 -18.23 2.77 -22.60
C ALA A 111 -19.70 2.34 -22.52
N LYS A 112 -20.22 2.09 -21.32
CA LYS A 112 -21.67 1.85 -21.12
C LYS A 112 -22.50 3.08 -21.47
N LEU A 113 -21.99 4.29 -21.19
CA LEU A 113 -22.62 5.55 -21.56
C LEU A 113 -22.52 5.87 -23.07
N ASN A 114 -21.44 5.46 -23.74
CA ASN A 114 -21.15 5.87 -25.12
C ASN A 114 -21.58 4.87 -26.22
N ILE A 115 -22.32 3.81 -25.88
CA ILE A 115 -22.86 2.84 -26.86
C ILE A 115 -24.34 3.11 -27.20
N HIS A 116 -25.01 4.01 -26.48
CA HIS A 116 -26.41 4.33 -26.70
C HIS A 116 -26.59 5.75 -27.23
N GLY A 117 -26.40 5.93 -28.54
CA GLY A 117 -27.07 6.98 -29.31
C GLY A 117 -28.59 6.78 -29.43
N ALA A 118 -29.16 5.81 -28.72
CA ALA A 118 -30.59 5.62 -28.50
C ALA A 118 -30.79 4.67 -27.31
N GLY A 119 -31.56 5.04 -26.28
CA GLY A 119 -32.01 4.12 -25.22
C GLY A 119 -31.82 4.64 -23.79
N PRO A 120 -32.70 4.24 -22.86
CA PRO A 120 -33.47 5.16 -22.05
C PRO A 120 -32.74 5.61 -20.79
N GLU A 121 -32.94 6.90 -20.49
CA GLU A 121 -33.29 7.42 -19.17
C GLU A 121 -32.63 6.70 -17.98
N SER A 122 -31.53 7.30 -17.54
CA SER A 122 -31.10 7.40 -16.14
C SER A 122 -32.08 6.84 -15.11
N GLN A 123 -32.04 5.53 -14.91
CA GLN A 123 -32.40 4.95 -13.64
C GLN A 123 -31.12 4.99 -12.81
N GLU A 124 -31.01 6.00 -11.94
CA GLU A 124 -30.07 5.90 -10.83
C GLU A 124 -30.25 4.52 -10.22
N ASP A 125 -29.20 3.71 -10.30
CA ASP A 125 -29.25 2.29 -10.00
C ASP A 125 -29.42 2.13 -8.49
N ASN A 126 -30.66 2.26 -8.01
CA ASN A 126 -31.03 2.19 -6.61
C ASN A 126 -30.73 0.78 -6.13
N PHE A 127 -29.50 0.54 -5.67
CA PHE A 127 -29.10 -0.72 -5.10
C PHE A 127 -29.70 -0.82 -3.70
N PRO A 128 -30.65 -1.74 -3.46
CA PRO A 128 -31.50 -1.70 -2.28
C PRO A 128 -30.78 -2.09 -0.97
N ILE A 129 -29.55 -2.60 -1.06
CA ILE A 129 -28.81 -3.14 0.08
C ILE A 129 -27.75 -2.14 0.54
N MET A 130 -27.91 -1.65 1.77
CA MET A 130 -26.92 -0.80 2.43
C MET A 130 -25.87 -1.65 3.13
N LEU A 131 -24.60 -1.36 2.85
CA LEU A 131 -23.44 -2.02 3.44
C LEU A 131 -22.64 -1.02 4.31
N PRO A 132 -21.96 -1.46 5.39
CA PRO A 132 -21.90 -2.84 5.89
C PRO A 132 -23.17 -3.26 6.65
N LEU A 133 -23.51 -4.54 6.59
CA LEU A 133 -24.59 -5.15 7.36
C LEU A 133 -24.24 -5.18 8.85
N THR A 134 -25.17 -4.73 9.68
CA THR A 134 -24.91 -4.45 11.10
C THR A 134 -25.51 -5.47 12.06
N ASN A 135 -26.54 -6.21 11.64
CA ASN A 135 -27.30 -7.14 12.46
C ASN A 135 -27.86 -8.31 11.61
N GLU A 136 -28.46 -9.28 12.28
CA GLU A 136 -29.01 -10.49 11.65
C GLU A 136 -30.20 -10.22 10.76
N GLU A 137 -31.11 -9.33 11.19
CA GLU A 137 -32.30 -8.96 10.42
C GLU A 137 -31.94 -8.42 9.04
N LYS A 138 -31.05 -7.42 8.97
CA LYS A 138 -30.57 -6.88 7.68
C LYS A 138 -29.83 -7.92 6.86
N PHE A 139 -29.15 -8.86 7.50
CA PHE A 139 -28.50 -9.96 6.81
C PHE A 139 -29.52 -10.88 6.14
N ASP A 140 -30.59 -11.24 6.85
CA ASP A 140 -31.64 -12.11 6.33
C ASP A 140 -32.48 -11.42 5.25
N GLU A 141 -32.76 -10.13 5.38
CA GLU A 141 -33.34 -9.29 4.33
C GLU A 141 -32.47 -9.28 3.08
N THR A 142 -31.15 -9.12 3.27
CA THR A 142 -30.19 -9.14 2.17
C THR A 142 -30.16 -10.50 1.49
N GLU A 143 -30.12 -11.60 2.24
CA GLU A 143 -30.17 -12.96 1.68
C GLU A 143 -31.49 -13.21 0.92
N ALA A 144 -32.61 -12.69 1.40
CA ALA A 144 -33.88 -12.76 0.67
C ALA A 144 -33.83 -11.97 -0.65
N ALA A 145 -33.31 -10.73 -0.62
CA ALA A 145 -33.16 -9.90 -1.81
C ALA A 145 -32.18 -10.50 -2.84
N LEU A 146 -31.11 -11.15 -2.39
CA LEU A 146 -30.13 -11.84 -3.24
C LEU A 146 -30.69 -13.10 -3.94
N ARG A 147 -31.94 -13.51 -3.67
CA ARG A 147 -32.60 -14.53 -4.51
C ARG A 147 -32.86 -14.00 -5.92
N GLU A 148 -33.11 -12.69 -6.03
CA GLU A 148 -33.28 -12.02 -7.31
C GLU A 148 -31.93 -11.86 -8.03
N GLU A 149 -31.86 -12.34 -9.26
CA GLU A 149 -30.63 -12.34 -10.04
C GLU A 149 -30.12 -10.92 -10.36
N ALA A 150 -31.02 -9.97 -10.58
CA ALA A 150 -30.65 -8.57 -10.82
C ALA A 150 -29.93 -7.98 -9.60
N VAL A 151 -30.45 -8.25 -8.39
CA VAL A 151 -29.83 -7.81 -7.13
C VAL A 151 -28.48 -8.51 -6.91
N ARG A 152 -28.36 -9.82 -7.18
CA ARG A 152 -27.05 -10.50 -7.12
C ARG A 152 -26.01 -9.86 -8.03
N ARG A 153 -26.37 -9.57 -9.28
CA ARG A 153 -25.44 -8.96 -10.25
C ARG A 153 -24.94 -7.59 -9.76
N LYS A 154 -25.84 -6.77 -9.20
CA LYS A 154 -25.45 -5.48 -8.59
C LYS A 154 -24.55 -5.68 -7.37
N MET A 155 -24.86 -6.65 -6.49
CA MET A 155 -24.02 -6.98 -5.33
C MET A 155 -22.62 -7.44 -5.74
N ILE A 156 -22.51 -8.34 -6.72
CA ILE A 156 -21.23 -8.82 -7.26
C ILE A 156 -20.42 -7.64 -7.81
N THR A 157 -21.07 -6.78 -8.61
CA THR A 157 -20.41 -5.59 -9.18
C THR A 157 -19.91 -4.67 -8.07
N ARG A 158 -20.72 -4.40 -7.05
CA ARG A 158 -20.34 -3.57 -5.90
C ARG A 158 -19.16 -4.15 -5.13
N LEU A 159 -19.17 -5.45 -4.85
CA LEU A 159 -18.09 -6.13 -4.14
C LEU A 159 -16.79 -6.20 -4.95
N ALA A 160 -16.89 -6.34 -6.28
CA ALA A 160 -15.73 -6.37 -7.17
C ALA A 160 -14.91 -5.06 -7.12
N LEU A 161 -15.54 -3.93 -6.80
CA LEU A 161 -14.87 -2.63 -6.66
C LEU A 161 -13.95 -2.54 -5.44
N VAL A 162 -14.17 -3.36 -4.40
CA VAL A 162 -13.38 -3.28 -3.15
C VAL A 162 -11.89 -3.61 -3.39
N GLY A 163 -11.62 -4.55 -4.30
CA GLY A 163 -10.27 -4.92 -4.73
C GLY A 163 -9.31 -5.33 -3.61
N GLY A 164 -8.02 -5.39 -3.93
CA GLY A 164 -6.96 -5.67 -2.97
C GLY A 164 -5.58 -5.75 -3.64
N THR A 165 -4.54 -5.91 -2.82
CA THR A 165 -3.17 -6.08 -3.31
C THR A 165 -2.86 -7.52 -3.70
N ASN A 166 -3.56 -8.45 -3.07
CA ASN A 166 -3.58 -9.88 -3.37
C ASN A 166 -4.95 -10.45 -2.95
N SER A 167 -5.19 -11.71 -3.27
CA SER A 167 -6.48 -12.37 -3.04
C SER A 167 -6.85 -12.47 -1.56
N GLU A 168 -5.90 -12.66 -0.64
CA GLU A 168 -6.17 -12.67 0.80
C GLU A 168 -6.64 -11.29 1.30
N ASN A 169 -5.92 -10.23 0.92
CA ASN A 169 -6.27 -8.86 1.31
C ASN A 169 -7.62 -8.45 0.70
N MET A 170 -7.88 -8.82 -0.55
CA MET A 170 -9.17 -8.58 -1.19
C MET A 170 -10.32 -9.27 -0.45
N ILE A 171 -10.20 -10.57 -0.11
CA ILE A 171 -11.24 -11.29 0.65
C ILE A 171 -11.52 -10.57 1.98
N ARG A 172 -10.47 -10.20 2.70
CA ARG A 172 -10.59 -9.47 3.97
C ARG A 172 -11.33 -8.14 3.79
N ARG A 173 -10.97 -7.36 2.77
CA ARG A 173 -11.61 -6.07 2.49
C ARG A 173 -13.07 -6.25 2.07
N MET A 174 -13.39 -7.23 1.24
CA MET A 174 -14.77 -7.54 0.86
C MET A 174 -15.63 -7.89 2.08
N LEU A 175 -15.11 -8.74 2.98
CA LEU A 175 -15.81 -9.09 4.23
C LEU A 175 -16.03 -7.87 5.12
N SER A 176 -15.00 -7.04 5.31
CA SER A 176 -15.11 -5.80 6.08
C SER A 176 -16.04 -4.76 5.45
N ALA A 177 -16.17 -4.74 4.12
CA ALA A 177 -17.12 -3.87 3.43
C ALA A 177 -18.55 -4.40 3.53
N ALA A 178 -18.73 -5.72 3.57
CA ALA A 178 -20.06 -6.34 3.58
C ALA A 178 -20.70 -6.41 4.96
N MET A 179 -19.95 -6.57 6.04
CA MET A 179 -20.51 -6.73 7.38
C MET A 179 -19.61 -6.18 8.49
N THR A 180 -20.23 -5.78 9.60
CA THR A 180 -19.53 -5.35 10.80
C THR A 180 -18.86 -6.52 11.52
N ASN A 181 -17.87 -6.21 12.37
CA ASN A 181 -17.24 -7.24 13.21
C ASN A 181 -18.24 -7.86 14.20
N SER A 182 -19.19 -7.09 14.72
CA SER A 182 -20.25 -7.57 15.61
C SER A 182 -21.11 -8.63 14.94
N LEU A 183 -21.55 -8.38 13.70
CA LEU A 183 -22.28 -9.35 12.91
C LEU A 183 -21.40 -10.56 12.56
N ALA A 184 -20.15 -10.34 12.16
CA ALA A 184 -19.23 -11.44 11.84
C ALA A 184 -19.00 -12.42 13.00
N CYS A 185 -19.14 -11.99 14.25
CA CYS A 185 -18.97 -12.85 15.43
C CYS A 185 -19.97 -14.01 15.51
N ILE A 186 -21.18 -13.85 14.96
CA ILE A 186 -22.22 -14.88 15.00
C ILE A 186 -21.99 -15.98 13.96
N PHE A 187 -21.11 -15.75 12.99
CA PHE A 187 -20.86 -16.68 11.90
C PHE A 187 -19.63 -17.54 12.17
N ASN A 188 -19.66 -18.76 11.67
CA ASN A 188 -18.46 -19.48 11.30
C ASN A 188 -18.70 -20.16 9.94
N TRP A 189 -17.66 -20.76 9.36
CA TRP A 189 -17.79 -21.34 8.02
C TRP A 189 -18.84 -22.44 7.93
N VAL A 190 -18.90 -23.35 8.91
CA VAL A 190 -19.72 -24.58 8.84
C VAL A 190 -21.09 -24.43 9.52
N GLY A 191 -21.23 -23.51 10.46
CA GLY A 191 -22.39 -23.37 11.33
C GLY A 191 -22.40 -24.29 12.55
N LYS A 192 -21.22 -24.64 13.10
CA LYS A 192 -21.17 -25.50 14.31
C LYS A 192 -21.40 -24.70 15.60
N GLY A 193 -22.07 -25.32 16.57
CA GLY A 193 -22.38 -24.75 17.87
C GLY A 193 -23.57 -23.78 17.77
N GLU A 194 -23.44 -22.63 18.44
CA GLU A 194 -24.46 -21.56 18.44
C GLU A 194 -24.29 -20.58 17.26
N LYS A 195 -23.32 -20.83 16.37
CA LYS A 195 -22.97 -19.92 15.26
C LYS A 195 -23.60 -20.36 13.95
N ARG A 196 -24.03 -19.39 13.14
CA ARG A 196 -24.61 -19.61 11.81
C ARG A 196 -23.55 -20.01 10.77
N ALA A 197 -23.96 -20.80 9.78
CA ALA A 197 -23.11 -21.23 8.67
C ALA A 197 -22.96 -20.10 7.64
N PHE A 198 -21.73 -19.73 7.29
CA PHE A 198 -21.46 -18.75 6.24
C PHE A 198 -21.32 -19.36 4.85
N LYS A 199 -20.91 -20.64 4.77
CA LYS A 199 -20.59 -21.33 3.50
C LYS A 199 -21.79 -21.49 2.54
N ASP A 200 -23.02 -21.44 3.08
CA ASP A 200 -24.27 -21.69 2.37
C ASP A 200 -25.05 -20.38 2.08
N THR A 201 -24.42 -19.22 2.28
CA THR A 201 -25.05 -17.90 2.10
C THR A 201 -24.87 -17.38 0.68
N LEU A 202 -25.89 -16.70 0.15
CA LEU A 202 -25.85 -16.08 -1.18
C LEU A 202 -24.85 -14.92 -1.24
N ILE A 203 -24.68 -14.18 -0.14
CA ILE A 203 -23.67 -13.13 -0.05
C ILE A 203 -22.25 -13.70 -0.20
N LYS A 204 -21.98 -14.89 0.33
CA LYS A 204 -20.70 -15.59 0.13
C LYS A 204 -20.50 -15.97 -1.33
N ASP A 205 -21.53 -16.44 -2.02
CA ASP A 205 -21.42 -16.78 -3.45
C ASP A 205 -21.19 -15.54 -4.30
N CYS A 206 -21.85 -14.42 -3.97
CA CYS A 206 -21.60 -13.13 -4.60
C CYS A 206 -20.16 -12.66 -4.37
N MET A 207 -19.63 -12.79 -3.14
CA MET A 207 -18.24 -12.48 -2.83
C MET A 207 -17.26 -13.35 -3.62
N PHE A 208 -17.52 -14.66 -3.74
CA PHE A 208 -16.64 -15.55 -4.49
C PHE A 208 -16.64 -15.21 -5.99
N ALA A 209 -17.81 -14.91 -6.56
CA ALA A 209 -17.91 -14.46 -7.94
C ALA A 209 -17.17 -13.14 -8.18
N ALA A 210 -17.31 -12.15 -7.29
CA ALA A 210 -16.57 -10.90 -7.34
C ALA A 210 -15.06 -11.11 -7.20
N ALA A 211 -14.65 -12.00 -6.28
CA ALA A 211 -13.25 -12.34 -6.05
C ALA A 211 -12.58 -13.00 -7.26
N ARG A 212 -13.32 -13.84 -8.02
CA ARG A 212 -12.87 -14.43 -9.29
C ARG A 212 -12.69 -13.41 -10.41
N GLN A 213 -13.38 -12.27 -10.36
CA GLN A 213 -13.15 -11.17 -11.32
C GLN A 213 -11.81 -10.48 -11.06
N PHE A 214 -11.43 -10.37 -9.79
CA PHE A 214 -10.12 -9.84 -9.40
C PHE A 214 -8.98 -10.83 -9.69
N ASP A 215 -9.15 -12.09 -9.30
CA ASP A 215 -8.18 -13.16 -9.51
C ASP A 215 -8.86 -14.38 -10.15
N ARG A 216 -8.71 -14.52 -11.47
CA ARG A 216 -9.29 -15.63 -12.24
C ARG A 216 -8.83 -17.01 -11.77
N ARG A 217 -7.65 -17.11 -11.15
CA ARG A 217 -7.06 -18.35 -10.65
C ARG A 217 -7.46 -18.67 -9.22
N LEU A 218 -8.22 -17.79 -8.56
CA LEU A 218 -8.65 -17.98 -7.18
C LEU A 218 -9.48 -19.27 -7.05
N THR A 219 -8.99 -20.20 -6.25
CA THR A 219 -9.72 -21.43 -5.94
C THR A 219 -10.70 -21.22 -4.80
N GLU A 220 -11.76 -22.02 -4.76
CA GLU A 220 -12.69 -22.01 -3.63
C GLU A 220 -12.01 -22.36 -2.31
N LEU A 221 -11.00 -23.24 -2.34
CA LEU A 221 -10.19 -23.58 -1.16
C LEU A 221 -9.49 -22.34 -0.59
N THR A 222 -8.79 -21.59 -1.43
CA THR A 222 -8.09 -20.37 -1.02
C THR A 222 -9.06 -19.33 -0.48
N PHE A 223 -10.20 -19.14 -1.17
CA PHE A 223 -11.26 -18.24 -0.71
C PHE A 223 -11.79 -18.64 0.67
N ARG A 224 -12.18 -19.91 0.83
CA ARG A 224 -12.65 -20.49 2.09
C ARG A 224 -11.68 -20.27 3.23
N VAL A 225 -10.39 -20.56 3.02
CA VAL A 225 -9.36 -20.40 4.06
C VAL A 225 -9.27 -18.94 4.51
N GLY A 226 -9.30 -18.00 3.56
CA GLY A 226 -9.33 -16.57 3.85
C GLY A 226 -10.54 -16.16 4.69
N VAL A 227 -11.74 -16.59 4.29
CA VAL A 227 -12.99 -16.32 5.02
C VAL A 227 -12.99 -16.94 6.42
N GLN A 228 -12.58 -18.21 6.54
CA GLN A 228 -12.48 -18.92 7.83
C GLN A 228 -11.55 -18.20 8.80
N LYS A 229 -10.37 -17.79 8.33
CA LYS A 229 -9.40 -17.04 9.13
C LYS A 229 -10.02 -15.71 9.58
N TRP A 230 -10.68 -14.99 8.67
CA TRP A 230 -11.29 -13.71 9.00
C TRP A 230 -12.44 -13.84 10.01
N LEU A 231 -13.36 -14.78 9.84
CA LEU A 231 -14.47 -15.02 10.79
C LEU A 231 -13.97 -15.50 12.16
N ARG A 232 -12.94 -16.35 12.18
CA ARG A 232 -12.33 -16.83 13.43
C ARG A 232 -11.85 -15.69 14.32
N TYR A 233 -11.24 -14.66 13.70
CA TYR A 233 -10.71 -13.50 14.43
C TYR A 233 -11.72 -12.35 14.60
N ALA A 234 -13.00 -12.57 14.29
CA ALA A 234 -14.03 -11.52 14.43
C ALA A 234 -14.20 -11.05 15.88
N PRO A 235 -14.25 -11.93 16.91
CA PRO A 235 -14.37 -11.51 18.30
C PRO A 235 -13.22 -10.61 18.76
N GLU A 236 -11.97 -10.93 18.38
CA GLU A 236 -10.81 -10.11 18.70
C GLU A 236 -10.90 -8.72 18.03
N ARG A 237 -11.38 -8.65 16.79
CA ARG A 237 -11.61 -7.36 16.10
C ARG A 237 -12.78 -6.56 16.67
N ASN A 238 -13.74 -7.21 17.32
CA ASN A 238 -14.90 -6.56 17.94
C ASN A 238 -14.62 -6.02 19.35
N GLY A 239 -13.36 -6.06 19.81
CA GLY A 239 -12.94 -5.65 21.16
C GLY A 239 -12.69 -6.80 22.14
N GLY A 240 -12.44 -8.01 21.63
CA GLY A 240 -12.32 -9.22 22.45
C GLY A 240 -11.22 -9.19 23.53
N VAL A 241 -11.56 -9.77 24.68
CA VAL A 241 -10.67 -10.02 25.84
C VAL A 241 -9.47 -10.89 25.41
N PRO A 242 -8.22 -10.60 25.86
CA PRO A 242 -7.04 -11.37 25.49
C PRO A 242 -7.20 -12.86 25.86
N ARG A 243 -6.90 -13.77 24.93
CA ARG A 243 -6.79 -15.20 25.27
C ARG A 243 -5.70 -15.37 26.34
N LYS A 244 -6.05 -15.95 27.49
CA LYS A 244 -5.05 -16.49 28.42
C LYS A 244 -4.23 -17.53 27.65
N LYS A 245 -2.92 -17.29 27.60
CA LYS A 245 -1.93 -18.24 27.06
C LYS A 245 -1.81 -19.44 27.99
#